data_AF-A0A7S2DR93-F1
#
_entry.id   AF-A0A7S2DR93-F1
#
_cell.length_a   1.000
_cell.length_b   1.000
_cell.length_c   1.000
_cell.angle_alpha   90.00
_cell.angle_beta   90.00
_cell.angle_gamma   90.00
#
_symmetry.space_group_name_H-M   'P 1'
#
loop_
_entity.id
_entity.type
_entity.pdbx_description
1 polymer ?
#
loop_
_entity_poly.entity_id
_entity_poly.type
_entity_poly.pdbx_seq_one_letter_code
_entity_poly.pdbx_strand_id
1 'polypeptide(L)'
;RITHLVCSKDGTLRRLRHRWRLNRLRSLVQFAPRYRWRGQPVKRTTCFNTCAGEAHLIHADARVVERDYRTLRKLQPTLFAVDNQRRTLYVRRGSVVRRLVASSGGRQLTAAQLVVDGMEMTRRGSV
;
A
#
# COMPACT_ATOMS: atom_id res chain seq x y z
N ARG A 1 -15.36 -8.21 -19.73
CA ARG A 1 -15.35 -8.54 -18.28
C ARG A 1 -14.54 -7.49 -17.52
N ILE A 2 -15.12 -6.89 -16.49
CA ILE A 2 -14.41 -5.98 -15.56
C ILE A 2 -13.95 -6.78 -14.34
N THR A 3 -12.76 -6.50 -13.83
CA THR A 3 -12.18 -7.22 -12.67
C THR A 3 -11.54 -6.24 -11.69
N HIS A 4 -12.07 -6.21 -10.46
CA HIS A 4 -11.48 -5.45 -9.38
C HIS A 4 -10.22 -6.11 -8.83
N LEU A 5 -9.21 -5.29 -8.61
CA LEU A 5 -7.92 -5.68 -8.09
C LEU A 5 -7.88 -5.54 -6.58
N VAL A 6 -7.31 -6.53 -5.88
CA VAL A 6 -7.04 -6.44 -4.45
C VAL A 6 -5.54 -6.37 -4.18
N CYS A 7 -5.16 -5.64 -3.15
CA CYS A 7 -3.82 -5.64 -2.57
C CYS A 7 -3.83 -6.44 -1.27
N SER A 8 -2.91 -7.40 -1.15
CA SER A 8 -2.78 -8.24 0.05
C SER A 8 -1.88 -7.65 1.13
N LYS A 9 -1.26 -6.48 0.87
CA LYS A 9 -0.22 -5.91 1.75
C LYS A 9 -0.49 -4.43 2.06
N ASP A 10 -0.11 -4.05 3.26
CA ASP A 10 0.03 -2.66 3.68
C ASP A 10 1.48 -2.21 3.50
N GLY A 11 1.72 -0.95 3.15
CA GLY A 11 3.07 -0.39 3.12
C GLY A 11 3.22 0.76 2.15
N THR A 12 4.46 1.07 1.80
CA THR A 12 4.77 2.13 0.83
C THR A 12 5.03 1.50 -0.53
N LEU A 13 4.35 1.96 -1.59
CA LEU A 13 4.55 1.43 -2.94
C LEU A 13 5.99 1.67 -3.39
N ARG A 14 6.72 0.59 -3.66
CA ARG A 14 8.05 0.65 -4.27
C ARG A 14 7.97 0.59 -5.78
N ARG A 15 7.16 -0.33 -6.32
CA ARG A 15 6.89 -0.44 -7.76
C ARG A 15 5.71 -1.35 -8.07
N LEU A 16 5.11 -1.14 -9.23
CA LEU A 16 4.26 -2.13 -9.89
C LEU A 16 5.16 -3.23 -10.51
N ARG A 17 4.81 -4.50 -10.30
CA ARG A 17 5.48 -5.66 -10.89
C ARG A 17 4.72 -6.15 -12.12
N HIS A 18 5.36 -7.02 -12.91
CA HIS A 18 4.73 -7.77 -13.99
C HIS A 18 4.19 -6.95 -15.17
N ARG A 19 4.61 -5.70 -15.35
CA ARG A 19 4.14 -4.83 -16.45
C ARG A 19 4.22 -5.52 -17.82
N TRP A 20 5.34 -6.17 -18.12
CA TRP A 20 5.51 -6.93 -19.35
C TRP A 20 4.56 -8.13 -19.46
N ARG A 21 4.25 -8.83 -18.35
CA ARG A 21 3.28 -9.93 -18.36
C ARG A 21 1.85 -9.42 -18.57
N LEU A 22 1.51 -8.28 -17.98
CA LEU A 22 0.22 -7.62 -18.18
C LEU A 22 0.04 -7.21 -19.65
N ASN A 23 1.08 -6.64 -20.27
CA ASN A 23 1.05 -6.28 -21.70
C ASN A 23 0.90 -7.48 -22.65
N ARG A 24 1.12 -8.71 -22.18
CA ARG A 24 0.94 -9.94 -22.96
C ARG A 24 -0.46 -10.55 -22.82
N LEU A 25 -1.30 -10.01 -21.94
CA LEU A 25 -2.69 -10.45 -21.82
C LEU A 25 -3.47 -9.87 -22.99
N ARG A 26 -3.81 -10.72 -23.96
CA ARG A 26 -4.46 -10.32 -25.22
C ARG A 26 -5.81 -9.65 -24.99
N SER A 27 -6.51 -10.05 -23.94
CA SER A 27 -7.79 -9.45 -23.58
C SER A 27 -7.66 -8.19 -22.73
N LEU A 28 -6.49 -7.85 -22.18
CA LEU A 28 -6.35 -6.68 -21.30
C LEU A 28 -6.28 -5.38 -22.09
N VAL A 29 -7.39 -4.65 -22.14
CA VAL A 29 -7.48 -3.36 -22.83
C VAL A 29 -7.15 -2.18 -21.92
N GLN A 30 -7.45 -2.30 -20.63
CA GLN A 30 -7.21 -1.23 -19.66
C GLN A 30 -6.76 -1.81 -18.33
N PHE A 31 -5.73 -1.18 -17.76
CA PHE A 31 -5.22 -1.46 -16.42
C PHE A 31 -5.12 -0.15 -15.65
N ALA A 32 -6.00 0.04 -14.67
CA ALA A 32 -6.16 1.26 -13.90
C ALA A 32 -5.85 1.01 -12.41
N PRO A 33 -4.56 0.96 -12.00
CA PRO A 33 -4.21 0.82 -10.60
C PRO A 33 -4.56 2.12 -9.86
N ARG A 34 -5.04 1.99 -8.63
CA ARG A 34 -5.31 3.12 -7.72
C ARG A 34 -4.00 3.74 -7.18
N TYR A 35 -2.95 2.93 -7.12
CA TYR A 35 -1.62 3.34 -6.68
C TYR A 35 -0.68 3.48 -7.88
N ARG A 36 -0.17 4.68 -8.15
CA ARG A 36 0.49 5.02 -9.42
C ARG A 36 1.95 5.43 -9.30
N TRP A 37 2.39 5.93 -8.15
CA TRP A 37 3.75 6.42 -7.96
C TRP A 37 4.46 5.78 -6.78
N ARG A 38 5.79 5.71 -6.87
CA ARG A 38 6.64 5.25 -5.77
C ARG A 38 6.46 6.18 -4.57
N GLY A 39 6.47 5.62 -3.36
CA GLY A 39 6.25 6.39 -2.13
C GLY A 39 4.78 6.52 -1.72
N GLN A 40 3.82 6.14 -2.58
CA GLN A 40 2.40 6.22 -2.24
C GLN A 40 2.04 5.20 -1.16
N PRO A 41 1.26 5.57 -0.13
CA PRO A 41 0.76 4.61 0.84
C PRO A 41 -0.23 3.64 0.17
N VAL A 42 0.05 2.35 0.33
CA VAL A 42 -0.79 1.24 -0.13
C VAL A 42 -1.42 0.61 1.09
N LYS A 43 -2.74 0.44 1.04
CA LYS A 43 -3.47 -0.31 2.04
C LYS A 43 -3.85 -1.69 1.50
N ARG A 44 -3.85 -2.67 2.38
CA ARG A 44 -4.47 -3.98 2.15
C ARG A 44 -5.96 -3.76 1.93
N THR A 45 -6.49 -4.42 0.92
CA THR A 45 -7.87 -4.23 0.47
C THR A 45 -8.59 -5.56 0.61
N THR A 46 -9.68 -5.58 1.35
CA THR A 46 -10.43 -6.81 1.64
C THR A 46 -11.76 -6.88 0.91
N CYS A 47 -12.21 -5.80 0.27
CA CYS A 47 -13.52 -5.72 -0.38
C CYS A 47 -13.50 -4.87 -1.66
N PHE A 48 -14.60 -4.91 -2.42
CA PHE A 48 -14.77 -4.15 -3.67
C PHE A 48 -14.69 -2.64 -3.46
N ASN A 49 -15.22 -2.11 -2.35
CA ASN A 49 -15.19 -0.68 -2.03
C ASN A 49 -13.78 -0.16 -1.72
N THR A 50 -12.88 -1.05 -1.30
CA THR A 50 -11.49 -0.69 -0.94
C THR A 50 -10.49 -1.12 -2.00
N CYS A 51 -10.92 -1.53 -3.19
CA CYS A 51 -10.05 -2.16 -4.20
C CYS A 51 -8.81 -1.33 -4.58
N ALA A 52 -7.77 -2.04 -5.00
CA ALA A 52 -6.47 -1.51 -5.41
C ALA A 52 -6.44 -1.02 -6.87
N GLY A 53 -7.55 -1.13 -7.59
CA GLY A 53 -7.71 -0.72 -8.98
C GLY A 53 -8.58 -1.67 -9.78
N GLU A 54 -8.59 -1.49 -11.10
CA GLU A 54 -9.44 -2.22 -12.02
C GLU A 54 -8.69 -2.67 -13.27
N ALA A 55 -9.14 -3.78 -13.83
CA ALA A 55 -8.66 -4.31 -15.11
C ALA A 55 -9.85 -4.65 -16.01
N HIS A 56 -9.83 -4.15 -17.24
CA HIS A 56 -10.85 -4.41 -18.24
C HIS A 56 -10.33 -5.45 -19.23
N LEU A 57 -11.02 -6.59 -19.28
CA LEU A 57 -10.71 -7.69 -20.19
C LEU A 57 -11.77 -7.77 -21.30
N ILE A 58 -11.38 -7.52 -22.54
CA ILE A 58 -12.25 -7.54 -23.72
C ILE A 58 -11.56 -8.34 -24.83
N HIS A 59 -12.24 -9.35 -25.35
CA HIS A 59 -11.81 -10.14 -26.49
C HIS A 59 -13.02 -10.86 -27.08
N ALA A 60 -13.02 -11.14 -28.39
CA ALA A 60 -14.13 -11.84 -29.05
C ALA A 60 -14.28 -13.29 -28.57
N ASP A 61 -13.15 -14.00 -28.42
CA ASP A 61 -13.13 -15.34 -27.84
C ASP A 61 -13.16 -15.29 -26.29
N ALA A 62 -14.24 -15.82 -25.71
CA ALA A 62 -14.45 -15.94 -24.27
C ALA A 62 -13.37 -16.80 -23.57
N ARG A 63 -12.79 -17.80 -24.25
CA ARG A 63 -11.72 -18.64 -23.70
C ARG A 63 -10.45 -17.84 -23.43
N VAL A 64 -10.14 -16.85 -24.28
CA VAL A 64 -9.00 -15.94 -24.08
C VAL A 64 -9.24 -15.07 -22.84
N VAL A 65 -10.44 -14.52 -22.69
CA VAL A 65 -10.80 -13.70 -21.51
C VAL A 65 -10.65 -14.51 -20.22
N GLU A 66 -11.14 -15.76 -20.20
CA GLU A 66 -11.07 -16.61 -19.00
C GLU A 66 -9.62 -17.02 -18.67
N ARG A 67 -8.81 -17.37 -19.67
CA ARG A 67 -7.38 -17.67 -19.49
C ARG A 67 -6.61 -16.48 -18.93
N ASP A 68 -6.82 -15.30 -19.52
CA ASP A 68 -6.12 -14.07 -19.11
C ASP A 68 -6.61 -13.60 -17.73
N TYR A 69 -7.91 -13.76 -17.43
CA TYR A 69 -8.47 -13.51 -16.10
C TYR A 69 -7.79 -14.37 -15.03
N ARG A 70 -7.65 -15.68 -15.25
CA ARG A 70 -6.94 -16.59 -14.34
C ARG A 70 -5.48 -16.18 -14.16
N THR A 71 -4.83 -15.77 -15.24
CA THR A 71 -3.44 -15.29 -15.22
C THR A 71 -3.32 -14.03 -14.37
N LEU A 72 -4.21 -13.05 -14.56
CA LEU A 72 -4.27 -11.83 -13.76
C LEU A 72 -4.46 -12.14 -12.26
N ARG A 73 -5.36 -13.06 -11.92
CA ARG A 73 -5.58 -13.50 -10.53
C ARG A 73 -4.36 -14.15 -9.90
N LYS A 74 -3.58 -14.93 -10.66
CA LYS A 74 -2.30 -15.49 -10.18
C LYS A 74 -1.24 -14.41 -9.93
N LEU A 75 -1.21 -13.35 -10.73
CA LEU A 75 -0.24 -12.25 -10.57
C LEU A 75 -0.60 -11.30 -9.42
N GLN A 76 -1.88 -11.12 -9.15
CA GLN A 76 -2.44 -10.15 -8.21
C GLN A 76 -1.75 -10.09 -6.83
N PRO A 77 -1.46 -11.22 -6.14
CA PRO A 77 -0.81 -11.18 -4.82
C PRO A 77 0.58 -10.54 -4.81
N THR A 78 1.22 -10.45 -5.99
CA THR A 78 2.57 -9.92 -6.17
C THR A 78 2.62 -8.70 -7.08
N LEU A 79 1.46 -8.15 -7.46
CA LEU A 79 1.33 -7.03 -8.38
C LEU A 79 1.99 -5.76 -7.84
N PHE A 80 1.85 -5.53 -6.53
CA PHE A 80 2.43 -4.39 -5.83
C PHE A 80 3.62 -4.85 -5.00
N ALA A 81 4.80 -4.31 -5.32
CA ALA A 81 5.95 -4.40 -4.42
C ALA A 81 5.83 -3.26 -3.41
N VAL A 82 5.60 -3.59 -2.15
CA VAL A 82 5.57 -2.63 -1.05
C VAL A 82 6.77 -2.84 -0.14
N ASP A 83 7.29 -1.76 0.43
CA ASP A 83 8.26 -1.81 1.51
C ASP A 83 7.50 -1.79 2.85
N ASN A 84 7.70 -2.84 3.66
CA ASN A 84 7.16 -2.97 5.01
C ASN A 84 8.05 -2.28 6.04
N GLN A 85 8.57 -1.08 5.74
CA GLN A 85 9.27 -0.31 6.76
C GLN A 85 8.25 0.11 7.82
N ARG A 86 8.35 -0.53 8.98
CA ARG A 86 7.45 -0.37 10.11
C ARG A 86 7.46 1.10 10.59
N ARG A 87 6.24 1.61 10.80
CA ARG A 87 5.84 2.80 11.58
C ARG A 87 6.36 4.16 11.08
N THR A 88 5.68 4.70 10.07
CA THR A 88 5.44 6.14 10.07
C THR A 88 4.22 6.41 10.95
N LEU A 89 4.44 6.89 12.17
CA LEU A 89 3.37 7.42 13.02
C LEU A 89 3.13 8.87 12.60
N TYR A 90 1.88 9.19 12.28
CA TYR A 90 1.44 10.57 12.12
C TYR A 90 0.75 10.97 13.41
N VAL A 91 1.40 11.83 14.20
CA VAL A 91 0.77 12.43 15.39
C VAL A 91 -0.01 13.65 14.93
N ARG A 92 -1.32 13.65 15.14
CA ARG A 92 -2.18 14.81 14.89
C ARG A 92 -2.20 15.65 16.17
N ARG A 93 -1.60 16.85 16.12
CA ARG A 93 -1.76 17.89 17.14
C ARG A 93 -2.42 19.09 16.46
N GLY A 94 -3.75 19.21 16.60
CA GLY A 94 -4.53 20.23 15.88
C GLY A 94 -4.51 20.04 14.34
N SER A 95 -4.14 21.09 13.61
CA SER A 95 -4.17 21.16 12.13
C SER A 95 -2.84 20.78 11.43
N VAL A 96 -1.82 20.38 12.18
CA VAL A 96 -0.48 20.08 11.63
C VAL A 96 -0.20 18.58 11.70
N VAL A 97 0.17 18.00 10.55
CA VAL A 97 0.61 16.60 10.45
C VAL A 97 2.12 16.57 10.31
N ARG A 98 2.83 16.06 11.31
CA ARG A 98 4.29 15.83 11.24
C ARG A 98 4.59 14.34 11.07
N ARG A 99 5.61 14.05 10.25
CA ARG A 99 6.07 12.69 9.92
C ARG A 99 7.17 12.28 10.91
N LEU A 100 6.93 11.23 11.70
CA LEU A 100 7.98 10.58 12.50
C LEU A 100 8.44 9.31 11.79
N VAL A 101 9.74 9.20 11.52
CA VAL A 101 10.37 8.00 10.94
C VAL A 101 11.13 7.30 12.06
N ALA A 102 10.60 6.17 12.54
CA ALA A 102 11.34 5.32 13.47
C ALA A 102 12.16 4.29 12.67
N SER A 103 13.46 4.47 12.59
CA SER A 103 14.39 3.50 12.00
C SER A 103 14.62 2.35 12.98
N SER A 104 14.15 1.15 12.62
CA SER A 104 14.37 -0.08 13.38
C SER A 104 15.80 -0.58 13.19
N GLY A 105 16.73 -0.06 13.99
CA GLY A 105 18.05 -0.62 14.24
C GLY A 105 18.15 -1.08 15.70
N GLY A 106 17.77 -2.34 15.96
CA GLY A 106 18.37 -3.20 16.98
C GLY A 106 18.56 -2.75 18.45
N ARG A 107 17.96 -1.67 18.95
CA ARG A 107 17.96 -1.36 20.39
C ARG A 107 16.55 -1.07 20.88
N GLN A 108 16.13 -1.77 21.93
CA GLN A 108 14.95 -1.42 22.72
C GLN A 108 15.10 0.05 23.14
N LEU A 109 14.24 0.92 22.61
CA LEU A 109 14.13 2.29 23.12
C LEU A 109 13.36 2.18 24.44
N THR A 110 14.06 2.39 25.55
CA THR A 110 13.41 2.60 26.85
C THR A 110 12.64 3.92 26.81
N ALA A 111 11.62 4.06 27.68
CA ALA A 111 10.74 5.23 27.76
C ALA A 111 11.47 6.58 27.95
N ALA A 112 12.79 6.59 28.16
CA ALA A 112 13.61 7.77 28.36
C ALA A 112 13.99 8.52 27.06
N GLN A 113 13.89 7.92 25.87
CA GLN A 113 14.28 8.62 24.62
C GLN A 113 13.17 9.47 23.98
N LEU A 114 11.99 9.51 24.59
CA LEU A 114 10.83 10.31 24.15
C LEU A 114 10.86 11.77 24.64
N VAL A 115 11.92 12.21 25.33
CA VAL A 115 12.01 13.51 26.02
C VAL A 115 13.07 14.45 25.43
N VAL A 116 13.52 14.22 24.18
CA VAL A 116 14.44 15.14 23.51
C VAL A 116 13.68 15.87 22.41
N ASP A 117 12.79 16.77 22.83
CA ASP A 117 12.50 18.06 22.18
C ASP A 117 11.29 18.70 22.87
N GLY A 118 11.57 19.46 23.94
CA GLY A 118 10.70 20.55 24.41
C GLY A 118 9.39 20.17 25.11
N MET A 119 9.42 19.25 26.07
CA MET A 119 8.34 19.12 27.06
C MET A 119 8.85 19.56 28.44
N GLU A 120 8.57 20.80 28.82
CA GLU A 120 8.47 21.17 30.23
C GLU A 120 7.38 20.28 30.86
N MET A 121 7.81 19.32 31.69
CA MET A 121 6.91 18.72 32.66
C MET A 121 6.66 19.77 33.74
N THR A 122 5.50 20.41 33.70
CA THR A 122 4.97 21.10 34.88
C THR A 122 4.65 20.01 35.92
N ARG A 123 5.60 19.74 36.82
CA ARG A 123 5.32 19.01 38.06
C ARG A 123 4.43 19.91 38.92
N ARG A 124 3.11 19.71 38.86
CA ARG A 124 2.27 20.06 40.02
C ARG A 124 2.40 18.92 41.02
N GLY A 125 3.32 19.10 41.96
CA GLY A 125 3.10 18.61 43.32
C GLY A 125 2.07 19.48 44.03
N SER A 126 1.81 19.13 45.29
CA SER A 126 0.90 19.76 46.26
C SER A 126 -0.52 19.15 46.20
N VAL A 127 -1.08 18.56 47.27
CA VAL A 127 -0.69 18.36 48.68
C VAL A 127 -1.26 17.02 49.12
#